data_AF-A0A949DY49-F1
#
_entry.id   AF-A0A949DY49-F1
#
_cell.length_a   1.000
_cell.length_b   1.000
_cell.length_c   1.000
_cell.angle_alpha   90.00
_cell.angle_beta   90.00
_cell.angle_gamma   90.00
#
_symmetry.space_group_name_H-M   'P 1'
#
loop_
_entity.id
_entity.type
_entity.pdbx_description
1 polymer ?
#
loop_
_entity_poly.entity_id
_entity_poly.type
_entity_poly.pdbx_seq_one_letter_code
_entity_poly.pdbx_strand_id
1 'polypeptide(L)'
;HLLEEVKTRYADRYIIVDSPPPQLTAETGAIARQVDGIIIVVKFGSTRREMVEDMLEKLGKEKILGVIINRFDIQSKNYGYGKYGNYGKYRKYYGK
;
A
#
# COMPACT_ATOMS: atom_id res chain seq x y z
N HIS A 1 19.79 -4.11 22.10
CA HIS A 1 21.19 -3.63 22.14
C HIS A 1 21.68 -3.26 20.74
N LEU A 2 21.65 -4.19 19.76
CA LEU A 2 22.10 -3.91 18.38
C LEU A 2 21.39 -2.72 17.70
N LEU A 3 20.06 -2.65 17.73
CA LEU A 3 19.32 -1.56 17.07
C LEU A 3 19.63 -0.18 17.65
N GLU A 4 19.76 -0.08 18.98
CA GLU A 4 20.14 1.18 19.62
C GLU A 4 21.56 1.63 19.28
N GLU A 5 22.48 0.69 19.18
CA GLU A 5 23.86 0.98 18.79
C GLU A 5 23.95 1.47 17.34
N VAL A 6 23.16 0.87 16.43
CA VAL A 6 23.10 1.30 15.02
C VAL A 6 22.40 2.65 14.87
N LYS A 7 21.38 2.94 15.69
CA LYS A 7 20.64 4.21 15.71
C LYS A 7 21.49 5.38 16.24
N THR A 8 22.27 5.16 17.30
CA THR A 8 23.06 6.21 17.96
C THR A 8 24.36 6.57 17.24
N ARG A 9 24.86 5.69 16.36
CA ARG A 9 26.13 5.93 15.65
C ARG A 9 26.06 7.06 14.62
N TYR A 10 24.88 7.37 14.08
CA TYR A 10 24.67 8.45 13.11
C TYR A 10 23.29 9.08 13.34
N ALA A 11 23.27 10.35 13.75
CA ALA A 11 22.04 11.06 14.11
C ALA A 11 21.06 11.25 12.93
N ASP A 12 21.55 11.24 11.69
CA ASP A 12 20.79 11.62 10.50
C ASP A 12 20.34 10.41 9.66
N ARG A 13 20.21 9.23 10.28
CA ARG A 13 19.93 7.97 9.58
C ARG A 13 18.51 7.47 9.81
N TYR A 14 17.88 7.03 8.72
CA TYR A 14 16.71 6.16 8.78
C TYR A 14 17.11 4.69 8.63
N ILE A 15 16.55 3.84 9.48
CA ILE A 15 16.70 2.39 9.40
C ILE A 15 15.36 1.82 8.96
N ILE A 16 15.32 1.19 7.79
CA ILE A 16 14.13 0.51 7.29
C ILE A 16 14.26 -0.97 7.65
N VAL A 17 13.29 -1.47 8.40
CA VAL A 17 13.17 -2.88 8.74
C VAL A 17 12.10 -3.48 7.83
N ASP A 18 12.51 -4.39 6.94
CA ASP A 18 11.57 -5.20 6.19
C ASP A 18 11.11 -6.38 7.05
N SER A 19 9.81 -6.61 7.10
CA SER A 19 9.20 -7.68 7.89
C SER A 19 8.43 -8.61 6.97
N PRO A 20 8.40 -9.93 7.25
CA PRO A 20 7.48 -10.81 6.54
C PRO A 20 6.05 -10.27 6.65
N PRO A 21 5.12 -10.63 5.74
CA PRO A 21 3.77 -10.13 5.81
C PRO A 21 3.25 -10.31 7.23
N PRO A 22 2.57 -9.32 7.82
CA PRO A 22 2.08 -9.47 9.17
C PRO A 22 0.90 -10.44 9.16
N GLN A 23 1.17 -11.73 9.01
CA GLN A 23 0.30 -12.72 9.58
C GLN A 23 0.25 -12.41 11.08
N LEU A 24 -0.86 -12.75 11.72
CA LEU A 24 -1.16 -12.44 13.13
C LEU A 24 -0.21 -13.17 14.11
N THR A 25 1.10 -12.99 13.94
CA THR A 25 2.18 -13.71 14.60
C THR A 25 2.81 -12.82 15.66
N ALA A 26 3.37 -13.46 16.69
CA ALA A 26 4.03 -12.77 17.80
C ALA A 26 5.24 -11.93 17.35
N GLU A 27 5.89 -12.32 16.25
CA GLU A 27 7.09 -11.67 15.71
C GLU A 27 6.83 -10.23 15.27
N THR A 28 5.71 -10.00 14.56
CA THR A 28 5.32 -8.65 14.12
C THR A 28 5.14 -7.71 15.31
N GLY A 29 4.51 -8.17 16.39
CA GLY A 29 4.35 -7.39 17.61
C GLY A 29 5.66 -7.08 18.32
N ALA A 30 6.65 -7.97 18.25
CA ALA A 30 7.98 -7.72 18.81
C ALA A 30 8.73 -6.63 18.03
N ILE A 31 8.68 -6.67 16.70
CA ILE A 31 9.28 -5.64 15.84
C ILE A 31 8.58 -4.30 16.03
N ALA A 32 7.25 -4.28 16.09
CA ALA A 32 6.47 -3.06 16.31
C ALA A 32 6.85 -2.33 17.61
N ARG A 33 7.27 -3.05 18.66
CA ARG A 33 7.76 -2.46 19.91
C ARG A 33 9.15 -1.82 19.80
N GLN A 34 9.94 -2.19 18.80
CA GLN A 34 11.33 -1.73 18.62
C GLN A 34 11.47 -0.62 17.58
N VAL A 35 10.42 -0.32 16.81
CA VAL A 35 10.43 0.74 15.79
C VAL A 35 9.68 1.98 16.26
N ASP A 36 10.12 3.12 15.74
CA ASP A 36 9.55 4.45 16.01
C ASP A 36 8.25 4.69 15.21
N GLY A 37 8.12 4.06 14.04
CA GLY A 37 6.94 4.19 13.20
C GLY A 37 6.81 3.06 12.17
N ILE A 38 5.60 2.85 11.68
CA ILE A 38 5.22 1.73 10.82
C ILE A 38 4.52 2.27 9.58
N ILE A 39 4.90 1.75 8.41
CA ILE A 39 4.20 1.98 7.14
C ILE A 39 3.58 0.66 6.71
N ILE A 40 2.26 0.65 6.48
CA ILE A 40 1.54 -0.54 6.03
C ILE A 40 1.51 -0.56 4.51
N VAL A 41 1.98 -1.63 3.89
CA VAL A 41 1.94 -1.81 2.43
C VAL A 41 0.80 -2.75 2.06
N VAL A 42 -0.15 -2.25 1.26
CA VAL A 42 -1.38 -2.95 0.87
C VAL A 42 -1.37 -3.20 -0.62
N LYS A 43 -1.54 -4.46 -1.04
CA LYS A 43 -1.64 -4.79 -2.48
C LYS A 43 -3.06 -4.52 -2.98
N PHE A 44 -3.18 -3.64 -3.96
CA PHE A 44 -4.46 -3.29 -4.57
C PHE A 44 -5.20 -4.52 -5.12
N GLY A 45 -6.52 -4.57 -4.90
CA GLY A 45 -7.40 -5.64 -5.38
C GLY A 45 -7.19 -7.02 -4.77
N SER A 46 -6.23 -7.19 -3.85
CA SER A 46 -5.86 -8.49 -3.29
C SER A 46 -5.95 -8.52 -1.77
N THR A 47 -5.56 -7.44 -1.09
CA THR A 47 -5.62 -7.36 0.38
C THR A 47 -7.02 -6.94 0.80
N ARG A 48 -7.68 -7.76 1.62
CA ARG A 48 -9.00 -7.43 2.16
C ARG A 48 -8.92 -6.31 3.20
N ARG A 49 -9.98 -5.51 3.29
CA ARG A 49 -10.04 -4.38 4.21
C ARG A 49 -9.97 -4.82 5.67
N GLU A 50 -10.64 -5.91 6.03
CA GLU A 50 -10.66 -6.41 7.42
C GLU A 50 -9.24 -6.79 7.89
N MET A 51 -8.40 -7.31 6.99
CA MET A 51 -7.00 -7.63 7.33
C MET A 51 -6.19 -6.37 7.69
N VAL A 52 -6.47 -5.24 7.06
CA VAL A 52 -5.80 -3.97 7.38
C VAL A 52 -6.32 -3.44 8.72
N GLU A 53 -7.63 -3.54 8.97
CA GLU A 53 -8.24 -3.13 10.25
C GLU A 53 -7.68 -3.95 11.43
N ASP A 54 -7.58 -5.27 11.28
CA ASP A 54 -6.95 -6.15 12.28
C ASP A 54 -5.49 -5.77 12.57
N MET A 55 -4.72 -5.40 11.55
CA MET A 55 -3.33 -4.94 11.72
C MET A 55 -3.27 -3.62 12.49
N LEU A 56 -4.15 -2.67 12.18
CA LEU A 56 -4.20 -1.38 12.87
C LEU A 56 -4.50 -1.55 14.37
N GLU A 57 -5.38 -2.47 14.73
CA GLU A 57 -5.70 -2.77 16.13
C GLU A 57 -4.53 -3.43 16.87
N LYS A 58 -3.82 -4.36 16.21
CA LYS A 58 -2.72 -5.10 16.84
C LYS A 58 -1.42 -4.33 16.96
N LEU A 59 -1.12 -3.46 16.00
CA LEU A 59 0.15 -2.73 15.94
C LEU A 59 0.11 -1.41 16.70
N GLY A 60 -1.09 -0.93 17.06
CA GLY A 60 -1.29 0.38 17.66
C GLY A 60 -1.35 1.46 16.59
N LYS A 61 -2.52 2.10 16.47
CA LYS A 61 -2.78 3.14 15.46
C LYS A 61 -1.82 4.33 15.58
N GLU A 62 -1.33 4.61 16.78
CA GLU A 62 -0.40 5.68 17.11
C GLU A 62 0.98 5.52 16.48
N LYS A 63 1.40 4.29 16.17
CA LYS A 63 2.69 4.03 15.50
C LYS A 63 2.58 4.02 13.97
N ILE A 64 1.37 4.06 13.42
CA ILE A 64 1.16 3.98 11.98
C ILE A 64 1.37 5.37 11.37
N LEU A 65 2.44 5.50 10.59
CA LEU A 65 2.77 6.72 9.85
C LEU A 65 1.90 6.89 8.61
N GLY A 66 1.44 5.77 8.03
CA GLY A 66 0.58 5.78 6.85
C GLY A 66 0.46 4.43 6.15
N VAL A 67 -0.26 4.44 5.02
CA VAL A 67 -0.52 3.27 4.20
C VAL A 67 -0.06 3.53 2.77
N ILE A 68 0.65 2.58 2.18
CA ILE A 68 1.04 2.57 0.76
C ILE A 68 0.17 1.57 0.02
N ILE A 69 -0.58 2.03 -0.98
CA ILE A 69 -1.28 1.15 -1.92
C ILE A 69 -0.30 0.79 -3.04
N ASN A 70 0.07 -0.49 -3.10
CA ASN A 70 0.98 -1.03 -4.09
C ASN A 70 0.23 -1.77 -5.21
N ARG A 71 0.83 -1.85 -6.40
CA ARG A 71 0.29 -2.50 -7.61
C ARG A 71 -1.09 -1.96 -8.03
N PHE A 72 -1.33 -0.67 -7.79
CA PHE A 72 -2.49 0.03 -8.33
C PHE A 72 -2.29 0.27 -9.83
N ASP A 73 -3.07 -0.39 -10.67
CA ASP A 73 -3.07 -0.14 -12.10
C ASP A 73 -4.07 0.98 -12.45
N ILE A 74 -3.52 2.16 -12.75
CA ILE A 74 -4.28 3.35 -13.14
C ILE A 74 -4.94 3.16 -14.52
N GLN A 75 -4.34 2.37 -15.42
CA GLN A 75 -4.84 2.22 -16.79
C GLN A 75 -6.11 1.39 -16.87
N SER A 76 -6.30 0.44 -15.94
CA SER A 76 -7.51 -0.36 -15.82
C SER A 76 -8.79 0.47 -15.60
N LYS A 77 -8.70 1.71 -15.09
CA LYS A 77 -9.85 2.62 -14.91
C LYS A 77 -10.19 3.49 -16.12
N ASN A 78 -9.31 3.59 -17.11
CA ASN A 78 -9.58 4.42 -18.31
C ASN A 78 -10.44 3.73 -19.38
N TYR A 79 -10.87 2.48 -19.15
CA TYR A 79 -11.86 1.78 -20.00
C TYR A 79 -13.32 2.13 -19.67
N GLY A 80 -13.60 3.39 -19.33
CA GLY A 80 -14.95 3.86 -18.94
C GLY A 80 -15.51 5.05 -19.73
N TYR A 81 -14.71 5.73 -20.56
CA TYR A 81 -15.13 6.94 -21.30
C TYR A 81 -15.16 6.73 -22.83
N GLY A 82 -15.49 5.51 -23.29
CA GLY A 82 -15.63 5.19 -24.72
C GLY A 82 -17.06 5.20 -25.26
N LYS A 83 -18.07 5.61 -24.47
CA LYS A 83 -19.49 5.45 -24.83
C LYS A 83 -20.07 6.56 -25.72
N TYR A 84 -19.23 7.25 -26.51
CA TYR A 84 -19.65 8.24 -27.52
C TYR A 84 -19.03 7.98 -28.91
N GLY A 85 -18.56 6.77 -29.20
CA GLY A 85 -17.94 6.43 -30.48
C GLY A 85 -18.87 5.95 -31.61
N ASN A 86 -20.19 5.84 -31.39
CA ASN A 86 -21.10 5.20 -32.37
C ASN A 86 -21.69 6.12 -33.45
N TYR A 87 -21.36 7.42 -33.48
CA TYR A 87 -21.84 8.34 -34.53
C TYR A 87 -20.89 8.50 -35.73
N GLY A 88 -19.74 7.79 -35.75
CA GLY A 88 -18.77 7.91 -36.85
C GLY A 88 -18.95 6.94 -38.02
N LYS A 89 -19.70 5.84 -37.85
CA LYS A 89 -19.76 4.76 -38.85
C LYS A 89 -20.85 4.90 -39.91
N TYR A 90 -21.76 5.87 -39.80
CA TYR A 90 -22.84 6.08 -40.79
C TYR A 90 -22.50 7.06 -41.92
N ARG A 91 -21.35 7.76 -41.84
CA ARG A 91 -20.97 8.78 -42.84
C ARG A 91 -20.22 8.23 -44.07
N LYS A 92 -19.87 6.94 -44.07
CA LYS A 92 -19.10 6.32 -45.17
C LYS A 92 -19.95 5.70 -46.29
N TYR A 93 -21.28 5.70 -46.16
CA TYR A 93 -22.20 5.08 -47.14
C TYR A 93 -23.11 6.06 -47.91
N TYR A 94 -23.16 7.34 -47.54
CA TYR A 94 -24.00 8.36 -48.19
C TYR A 94 -23.23 9.55 -48.78
N GLY A 95 -21.90 9.49 -48.84
CA GLY A 95 -21.09 10.47 -49.56
C GLY A 95 -20.96 10.10 -51.03
N LYS A 96 -22.02 10.33 -51.81
CA LYS A 96 -21.94 10.58 -53.25
C LYS A 96 -22.03 12.08 -53.48
#